data_AF-A0A562JB98-F1
#
_entry.id   AF-A0A562JB98-F1
#
_cell.length_a   1.000
_cell.length_b   1.000
_cell.length_c   1.000
_cell.angle_alpha   90.00
_cell.angle_beta   90.00
_cell.angle_gamma   90.00
#
_symmetry.space_group_name_H-M   'P 1'
#
loop_
_entity.id
_entity.type
_entity.pdbx_description
1 polymer ?
#
loop_
_entity_poly.entity_id
_entity_poly.type
_entity_poly.pdbx_seq_one_letter_code
_entity_poly.pdbx_strand_id
1 'polypeptide(L)'
;MNTFKRILCIVLCFYMLNSPAYGFTEKIEPLDESEIKTNIEEEYGLKIIYSKDDENIDYMDCMLVLERSLRRFPEGVIKEITDYYSKMGIETNVVINKTEKIADLFSEYVLGDKSATVYINALQNSMYNDECVASEESTVHELSHLISDYMYETYGHDRMENDFLKFNGGFQYGNWEEKSDVFLNKHSAMSFEDEVADLIWYTEVHPELLRTLDCEEKEIVHKKIEYLAEVFDQCFDSVSENTKLWMDAFPQEPDMWAIDTITQLKNASIIPEEFEGMYDAYITKENFYTLVMNVVESKLGKEELSNNFNLYMQEEYVSLDPVKGEIFMNDGMAVLDRSMLCSNKEVIYKAYQMGFLGHEGAGLEPDSYITRLEAAKMFAYIANSQGMDISDYEVINYTDIDDVQDSEKPFIYFAATKGILKGYGYNFNPNGYCTYQETYIMLMRLYNLL
;
A
#
# COMPACT_ATOMS: atom_id res chain seq x y z
N MET A 1 -46.09 -17.62 25.33
CA MET A 1 -44.93 -18.27 26.01
C MET A 1 -43.68 -18.41 25.12
N ASN A 2 -43.75 -18.24 23.78
CA ASN A 2 -42.59 -18.35 22.87
C ASN A 2 -41.83 -17.03 22.63
N THR A 3 -42.50 -15.88 22.70
CA THR A 3 -41.86 -14.57 22.45
C THR A 3 -40.93 -14.15 23.57
N PHE A 4 -41.31 -14.44 24.82
CA PHE A 4 -40.49 -14.13 26.00
C PHE A 4 -39.21 -14.97 26.07
N LYS A 5 -39.25 -16.23 25.62
CA LYS A 5 -38.04 -17.07 25.51
C LYS A 5 -37.10 -16.62 24.39
N ARG A 6 -37.63 -16.11 23.26
CA ARG A 6 -36.79 -15.52 22.19
C ARG A 6 -36.13 -14.22 22.63
N ILE A 7 -36.85 -13.33 23.32
CA ILE A 7 -36.28 -12.08 23.86
C ILE A 7 -35.25 -12.40 24.95
N LEU A 8 -35.52 -13.37 25.83
CA LEU A 8 -34.57 -13.78 26.87
C LEU A 8 -33.31 -14.46 26.27
N CYS A 9 -33.44 -15.24 25.19
CA CYS A 9 -32.29 -15.80 24.47
C CYS A 9 -31.48 -14.73 23.75
N ILE A 10 -32.11 -13.71 23.14
CA ILE A 10 -31.39 -12.59 22.50
C ILE A 10 -30.69 -11.73 23.56
N VAL A 11 -31.34 -11.44 24.69
CA VAL A 11 -30.73 -10.71 25.81
C VAL A 11 -29.58 -11.52 26.45
N LEU A 12 -29.73 -12.84 26.60
CA LEU A 12 -28.64 -13.70 27.07
C LEU A 12 -27.51 -13.84 26.04
N CYS A 13 -27.81 -13.79 24.73
CA CYS A 13 -26.80 -13.67 23.69
C CYS A 13 -26.10 -12.32 23.77
N PHE A 14 -26.78 -11.20 24.05
CA PHE A 14 -26.14 -9.90 24.28
C PHE A 14 -25.28 -9.85 25.56
N TYR A 15 -25.64 -10.60 26.61
CA TYR A 15 -24.83 -10.70 27.84
C TYR A 15 -23.67 -11.71 27.74
N MET A 16 -23.74 -12.68 26.82
CA MET A 16 -22.64 -13.61 26.50
C MET A 16 -21.78 -13.10 25.35
N LEU A 17 -22.32 -12.18 24.54
CA LEU A 17 -21.64 -11.24 23.65
C LEU A 17 -21.31 -9.96 24.44
N ASN A 18 -20.62 -10.12 25.58
CA ASN A 18 -19.48 -9.23 25.80
C ASN A 18 -18.44 -9.52 24.68
N SER A 19 -18.82 -9.31 23.41
CA SER A 19 -17.90 -8.67 22.49
C SER A 19 -17.57 -7.35 23.18
N PRO A 20 -16.29 -7.02 23.36
CA PRO A 20 -15.96 -5.69 23.82
C PRO A 20 -16.60 -4.75 22.81
N ALA A 21 -17.67 -4.06 23.22
CA ALA A 21 -17.99 -2.76 22.66
C ALA A 21 -16.69 -1.98 22.88
N TYR A 22 -15.88 -1.85 21.81
CA TYR A 22 -14.48 -1.42 21.79
C TYR A 22 -14.23 -0.33 22.84
N GLY A 23 -13.93 -0.80 24.04
CA GLY A 23 -13.73 -0.06 25.26
C GLY A 23 -12.26 -0.22 25.54
N PHE A 24 -11.51 0.65 24.88
CA PHE A 24 -10.07 0.74 24.84
C PHE A 24 -9.45 0.71 26.25
N THR A 25 -8.84 -0.42 26.63
CA THR A 25 -7.76 -0.49 27.62
C THR A 25 -6.95 -1.79 27.46
N GLU A 26 -6.54 -2.16 26.24
CA GLU A 26 -5.40 -3.08 26.10
C GLU A 26 -4.16 -2.22 25.87
N LYS A 27 -3.16 -2.42 26.73
CA LYS A 27 -1.86 -1.78 26.59
C LYS A 27 -1.29 -2.26 25.26
N ILE A 28 -0.94 -1.34 24.39
CA ILE A 28 -0.13 -1.60 23.19
C ILE A 28 1.12 -2.34 23.68
N GLU A 29 1.26 -3.62 23.36
CA GLU A 29 2.55 -4.29 23.51
C GLU A 29 3.49 -3.69 22.44
N PRO A 30 4.69 -3.23 22.83
CA PRO A 30 5.62 -2.67 21.87
C PRO A 30 6.03 -3.75 20.86
N LEU A 31 6.04 -3.39 19.58
CA LEU A 31 6.57 -4.24 18.51
C LEU A 31 8.00 -4.68 18.84
N ASP A 32 8.32 -5.96 18.64
CA ASP A 32 9.65 -6.53 18.87
C ASP A 32 10.42 -6.57 17.55
N GLU A 33 11.53 -5.84 17.47
CA GLU A 33 12.43 -5.81 16.30
C GLU A 33 12.85 -7.24 15.89
N SER A 34 13.08 -8.12 16.85
CA SER A 34 13.52 -9.49 16.58
C SER A 34 12.42 -10.37 15.98
N GLU A 35 11.16 -10.09 16.33
CA GLU A 35 9.99 -10.75 15.75
C GLU A 35 9.80 -10.29 14.30
N ILE A 36 9.84 -8.97 14.04
CA ILE A 36 9.74 -8.42 12.68
C ILE A 36 10.84 -8.97 11.79
N LYS A 37 12.10 -8.94 12.27
CA LYS A 37 13.23 -9.51 11.54
C LYS A 37 12.97 -10.97 11.16
N THR A 38 12.52 -11.79 12.11
CA THR A 38 12.24 -13.21 11.87
C THR A 38 11.13 -13.39 10.85
N ASN A 39 10.05 -12.61 10.95
CA ASN A 39 8.93 -12.65 10.02
C ASN A 39 9.38 -12.29 8.60
N ILE A 40 10.16 -11.22 8.42
CA ILE A 40 10.70 -10.83 7.11
C ILE A 40 11.60 -11.95 6.54
N GLU A 41 12.51 -12.51 7.34
CA GLU A 41 13.40 -13.58 6.87
C GLU A 41 12.62 -14.84 6.46
N GLU A 42 11.57 -15.21 7.20
CA GLU A 42 10.73 -16.37 6.89
C GLU A 42 9.83 -16.15 5.67
N GLU A 43 9.17 -15.00 5.59
CA GLU A 43 8.23 -14.64 4.52
C GLU A 43 8.95 -14.51 3.17
N TYR A 44 10.08 -13.79 3.15
CA TYR A 44 10.79 -13.46 1.91
C TYR A 44 11.97 -14.39 1.60
N GLY A 45 12.37 -15.26 2.54
CA GLY A 45 13.48 -16.20 2.34
C GLY A 45 14.86 -15.56 2.23
N LEU A 46 15.02 -14.35 2.75
CA LEU A 46 16.28 -13.61 2.80
C LEU A 46 16.90 -13.68 4.21
N LYS A 47 18.12 -13.19 4.34
CA LYS A 47 18.80 -13.04 5.63
C LYS A 47 19.16 -11.60 5.92
N ILE A 48 18.76 -11.11 7.09
CA ILE A 48 19.04 -9.75 7.56
C ILE A 48 20.29 -9.78 8.44
N ILE A 49 21.26 -8.93 8.11
CA ILE A 49 22.55 -8.85 8.78
C ILE A 49 22.80 -7.41 9.23
N TYR A 50 22.96 -7.21 10.53
CA TYR A 50 23.41 -5.94 11.09
C TYR A 50 24.94 -5.84 11.07
N SER A 51 25.46 -4.63 10.86
CA SER A 51 26.88 -4.36 11.07
C SER A 51 27.25 -4.58 12.55
N LYS A 52 28.30 -5.38 12.81
CA LYS A 52 28.61 -5.99 14.11
C LYS A 52 29.14 -5.04 15.19
N ASP A 53 29.29 -3.76 14.89
CA ASP A 53 30.04 -2.83 15.76
C ASP A 53 29.17 -2.03 16.74
N ASP A 54 27.85 -2.23 16.78
CA ASP A 54 26.95 -1.39 17.58
C ASP A 54 25.94 -2.20 18.42
N GLU A 55 26.34 -2.61 19.63
CA GLU A 55 25.49 -3.37 20.57
C GLU A 55 24.32 -2.56 21.19
N ASN A 56 24.14 -1.28 20.82
CA ASN A 56 23.14 -0.38 21.42
C ASN A 56 22.29 0.41 20.41
N ILE A 57 22.25 0.01 19.12
CA ILE A 57 21.42 0.70 18.12
C ILE A 57 20.07 0.02 17.96
N ASP A 58 19.03 0.84 17.91
CA ASP A 58 17.67 0.43 17.56
C ASP A 58 17.50 0.48 16.03
N TYR A 59 17.32 -0.69 15.40
CA TYR A 59 17.10 -0.82 13.95
C TYR A 59 15.62 -0.97 13.59
N MET A 60 14.71 -0.79 14.55
CA MET A 60 13.28 -0.94 14.36
C MET A 60 12.75 -0.14 13.15
N ASP A 61 13.12 1.13 13.01
CA ASP A 61 12.68 1.95 11.89
C ASP A 61 13.22 1.44 10.55
N CYS A 62 14.47 0.94 10.53
CA CYS A 62 15.04 0.30 9.35
C CYS A 62 14.30 -0.99 8.98
N MET A 63 13.90 -1.80 9.97
CA MET A 63 13.10 -3.02 9.75
C MET A 63 11.74 -2.70 9.15
N LEU A 64 11.06 -1.68 9.67
CA LEU A 64 9.76 -1.25 9.14
C LEU A 64 9.86 -0.68 7.73
N VAL A 65 10.90 0.10 7.44
CA VAL A 65 11.17 0.59 6.08
C VAL A 65 11.44 -0.59 5.14
N LEU A 66 12.23 -1.58 5.56
CA LEU A 66 12.51 -2.77 4.77
C LEU A 66 11.24 -3.60 4.51
N GLU A 67 10.46 -3.90 5.55
CA GLU A 67 9.20 -4.63 5.44
C GLU A 67 8.25 -3.94 4.45
N ARG A 68 8.07 -2.61 4.60
CA ARG A 68 7.24 -1.82 3.69
C ARG A 68 7.77 -1.84 2.26
N SER A 69 9.08 -1.70 2.08
CA SER A 69 9.72 -1.73 0.75
C SER A 69 9.53 -3.08 0.05
N LEU A 70 9.61 -4.20 0.80
CA LEU A 70 9.39 -5.54 0.27
C LEU A 70 7.92 -5.77 -0.12
N ARG A 71 6.98 -5.22 0.65
CA ARG A 71 5.53 -5.33 0.41
C ARG A 71 5.01 -4.51 -0.78
N ARG A 72 5.81 -3.59 -1.33
CA ARG A 72 5.43 -2.86 -2.56
C ARG A 72 5.29 -3.81 -3.74
N PHE A 73 6.21 -4.76 -3.84
CA PHE A 73 6.18 -5.76 -4.90
C PHE A 73 5.04 -6.76 -4.71
N PRO A 74 4.51 -7.35 -5.80
CA PRO A 74 3.47 -8.36 -5.70
C PRO A 74 3.86 -9.52 -4.78
N GLU A 75 2.88 -10.00 -4.01
CA GLU A 75 3.06 -11.12 -3.07
C GLU A 75 3.78 -12.29 -3.77
N GLY A 76 4.83 -12.82 -3.15
CA GLY A 76 5.60 -13.94 -3.67
C GLY A 76 6.76 -13.58 -4.61
N VAL A 77 6.79 -12.41 -5.26
CA VAL A 77 7.86 -12.03 -6.22
C VAL A 77 9.25 -12.16 -5.60
N ILE A 78 9.47 -11.51 -4.45
CA ILE A 78 10.76 -11.55 -3.76
C ILE A 78 11.10 -12.99 -3.33
N LYS A 79 10.11 -13.76 -2.88
CA LYS A 79 10.30 -15.15 -2.44
C LYS A 79 10.70 -16.07 -3.58
N GLU A 80 10.15 -15.89 -4.76
CA GLU A 80 10.55 -16.62 -5.97
C GLU A 80 12.01 -16.36 -6.34
N ILE A 81 12.46 -15.09 -6.22
CA ILE A 81 13.86 -14.70 -6.46
C ILE A 81 14.79 -15.38 -5.45
N THR A 82 14.47 -15.32 -4.15
CA THR A 82 15.32 -15.93 -3.12
C THR A 82 15.35 -17.45 -3.25
N ASP A 83 14.24 -18.09 -3.60
CA ASP A 83 14.18 -19.52 -3.87
C ASP A 83 14.97 -19.93 -5.12
N TYR A 84 14.98 -19.09 -6.16
CA TYR A 84 15.81 -19.28 -7.35
C TYR A 84 17.31 -19.25 -7.00
N TYR A 85 17.76 -18.20 -6.32
CA TYR A 85 19.17 -18.07 -5.93
C TYR A 85 19.59 -19.16 -4.94
N SER A 86 18.73 -19.52 -4.00
CA SER A 86 18.97 -20.63 -3.06
C SER A 86 19.22 -21.97 -3.79
N LYS A 87 18.45 -22.27 -4.84
CA LYS A 87 18.68 -23.47 -5.69
C LYS A 87 20.04 -23.45 -6.40
N MET A 88 20.57 -22.26 -6.68
CA MET A 88 21.90 -22.06 -7.26
C MET A 88 23.02 -22.04 -6.22
N GLY A 89 22.70 -22.11 -4.92
CA GLY A 89 23.66 -21.99 -3.84
C GLY A 89 24.11 -20.56 -3.56
N ILE A 90 23.32 -19.57 -3.97
CA ILE A 90 23.51 -18.14 -3.73
C ILE A 90 22.60 -17.73 -2.57
N GLU A 91 23.19 -17.14 -1.52
CA GLU A 91 22.44 -16.65 -0.34
C GLU A 91 21.97 -15.21 -0.60
N THR A 92 20.67 -14.94 -0.46
CA THR A 92 20.14 -13.57 -0.56
C THR A 92 20.20 -12.89 0.80
N ASN A 93 20.91 -11.76 0.88
CA ASN A 93 21.12 -11.03 2.12
C ASN A 93 20.67 -9.57 2.02
N VAL A 94 20.16 -9.03 3.13
CA VAL A 94 20.02 -7.59 3.34
C VAL A 94 20.97 -7.19 4.46
N VAL A 95 21.94 -6.34 4.14
CA VAL A 95 22.92 -5.84 5.11
C VAL A 95 22.58 -4.41 5.46
N ILE A 96 22.30 -4.15 6.73
CA ILE A 96 22.01 -2.80 7.21
C ILE A 96 23.27 -2.24 7.87
N ASN A 97 23.81 -1.23 7.22
CA ASN A 97 25.03 -0.55 7.61
C ASN A 97 24.70 0.81 8.21
N LYS A 98 25.29 1.13 9.34
CA LYS A 98 25.25 2.48 9.89
C LYS A 98 26.20 3.39 9.13
N THR A 99 25.73 4.59 8.81
CA THR A 99 26.58 5.69 8.36
C THR A 99 26.35 6.96 9.18
N GLU A 100 27.44 7.69 9.44
CA GLU A 100 27.41 9.03 10.04
C GLU A 100 27.45 10.14 8.98
N LYS A 101 27.63 9.78 7.70
CA LYS A 101 27.75 10.74 6.60
C LYS A 101 26.61 10.58 5.61
N ILE A 102 25.94 11.69 5.36
CA ILE A 102 24.91 11.80 4.32
C ILE A 102 25.45 11.38 2.94
N ALA A 103 26.72 11.68 2.64
CA ALA A 103 27.35 11.29 1.38
C ALA A 103 27.55 9.78 1.21
N ASP A 104 27.44 8.99 2.29
CA ASP A 104 27.62 7.55 2.30
C ASP A 104 26.24 6.83 2.42
N LEU A 105 25.11 7.54 2.21
CA LEU A 105 23.74 6.98 2.23
C LEU A 105 23.39 6.14 1.00
N PHE A 106 24.25 6.11 -0.01
CA PHE A 106 24.01 5.33 -1.22
C PHE A 106 23.94 3.85 -0.85
N SER A 107 22.76 3.27 -1.02
CA SER A 107 22.58 1.82 -0.93
C SER A 107 23.20 1.18 -2.18
N GLU A 108 23.52 -0.11 -2.10
CA GLU A 108 24.14 -0.82 -3.21
C GLU A 108 23.63 -2.25 -3.25
N TYR A 109 23.30 -2.74 -4.43
CA TYR A 109 23.09 -4.15 -4.68
C TYR A 109 24.33 -4.78 -5.33
N VAL A 110 24.74 -5.94 -4.80
CA VAL A 110 25.90 -6.70 -5.30
C VAL A 110 25.54 -8.17 -5.48
N LEU A 111 25.55 -8.63 -6.74
CA LEU A 111 25.53 -10.05 -7.07
C LEU A 111 26.96 -10.62 -7.15
N GLY A 112 27.24 -11.62 -6.34
CA GLY A 112 28.49 -12.38 -6.37
C GLY A 112 28.26 -13.88 -6.44
N ASP A 113 29.34 -14.65 -6.63
CA ASP A 113 29.32 -16.11 -6.84
C ASP A 113 28.57 -16.93 -5.76
N LYS A 114 28.35 -16.36 -4.56
CA LYS A 114 27.75 -17.04 -3.41
C LYS A 114 26.67 -16.24 -2.71
N SER A 115 26.46 -14.99 -3.10
CA SER A 115 25.50 -14.13 -2.43
C SER A 115 24.97 -13.04 -3.34
N ALA A 116 23.67 -12.78 -3.24
CA ALA A 116 23.03 -11.59 -3.77
C ALA A 116 22.72 -10.68 -2.56
N THR A 117 23.41 -9.54 -2.44
CA THR A 117 23.37 -8.73 -1.22
C THR A 117 22.87 -7.33 -1.52
N VAL A 118 21.80 -6.92 -0.83
CA VAL A 118 21.31 -5.54 -0.81
C VAL A 118 21.90 -4.84 0.43
N TYR A 119 22.72 -3.83 0.23
CA TYR A 119 23.29 -3.00 1.28
C TYR A 119 22.43 -1.76 1.48
N ILE A 120 21.81 -1.64 2.66
CA ILE A 120 21.02 -0.49 3.05
C ILE A 120 21.85 0.34 4.03
N ASN A 121 22.11 1.59 3.67
CA ASN A 121 22.80 2.52 4.57
C ASN A 121 21.78 3.31 5.39
N ALA A 122 21.89 3.21 6.71
CA ALA A 122 21.02 3.88 7.68
C ALA A 122 21.76 5.02 8.38
N LEU A 123 21.11 6.17 8.49
CA LEU A 123 21.64 7.32 9.23
C LEU A 123 21.22 7.22 10.69
N GLN A 124 22.16 7.44 11.63
CA GLN A 124 21.80 7.59 13.04
C GLN A 124 21.05 8.92 13.24
N ASN A 125 19.85 8.85 13.79
CA ASN A 125 19.06 10.00 14.17
C ASN A 125 19.70 10.66 15.40
N SER A 126 20.13 11.91 15.25
CA SER A 126 20.77 12.66 16.34
C SER A 126 19.77 13.28 17.33
N MET A 127 18.46 13.25 17.03
CA MET A 127 17.43 13.92 17.83
C MET A 127 16.66 12.97 18.76
N TYR A 128 16.61 11.67 18.44
CA TYR A 128 15.88 10.65 19.20
C TYR A 128 16.79 9.43 19.45
N ASN A 129 16.67 8.85 20.65
CA ASN A 129 17.55 7.84 21.28
C ASN A 129 18.14 6.75 20.35
N ASP A 130 19.36 6.93 19.85
CA ASP A 130 20.15 5.88 19.16
C ASP A 130 19.41 5.12 18.03
N GLU A 131 18.39 5.74 17.43
CA GLU A 131 17.58 5.18 16.34
C GLU A 131 18.29 5.35 14.98
N CYS A 132 18.19 4.36 14.11
CA CYS A 132 18.69 4.41 12.73
C CYS A 132 17.54 4.42 11.72
N VAL A 133 17.63 5.31 10.72
CA VAL A 133 16.60 5.45 9.67
C VAL A 133 17.18 5.11 8.31
N ALA A 134 16.47 4.28 7.55
CA ALA A 134 16.77 3.91 6.18
C ALA A 134 15.87 4.68 5.19
N SER A 135 16.37 4.87 3.97
CA SER A 135 15.62 5.46 2.86
C SER A 135 14.79 4.39 2.15
N GLU A 136 13.48 4.56 2.11
CA GLU A 136 12.58 3.69 1.33
C GLU A 136 12.94 3.75 -0.16
N GLU A 137 13.13 4.95 -0.71
CA GLU A 137 13.54 5.16 -2.11
C GLU A 137 14.79 4.34 -2.46
N SER A 138 15.84 4.47 -1.64
CA SER A 138 17.08 3.75 -1.87
C SER A 138 16.90 2.24 -1.70
N THR A 139 16.08 1.81 -0.74
CA THR A 139 15.83 0.39 -0.50
C THR A 139 15.10 -0.24 -1.68
N VAL A 140 14.04 0.41 -2.18
CA VAL A 140 13.26 -0.08 -3.33
C VAL A 140 14.08 -0.05 -4.61
N HIS A 141 14.91 0.99 -4.81
CA HIS A 141 15.87 1.05 -5.93
C HIS A 141 16.82 -0.15 -5.93
N GLU A 142 17.47 -0.48 -4.82
CA GLU A 142 18.37 -1.64 -4.77
C GLU A 142 17.63 -2.99 -4.89
N LEU A 143 16.41 -3.09 -4.35
CA LEU A 143 15.55 -4.26 -4.58
C LEU A 143 15.18 -4.39 -6.07
N SER A 144 15.05 -3.26 -6.78
CA SER A 144 14.78 -3.24 -8.21
C SER A 144 15.95 -3.82 -9.03
N HIS A 145 17.20 -3.57 -8.62
CA HIS A 145 18.35 -4.26 -9.22
C HIS A 145 18.34 -5.77 -8.95
N LEU A 146 18.04 -6.21 -7.73
CA LEU A 146 17.89 -7.63 -7.39
C LEU A 146 16.84 -8.34 -8.28
N ILE A 147 15.69 -7.68 -8.48
CA ILE A 147 14.62 -8.17 -9.35
C ILE A 147 15.06 -8.19 -10.81
N SER A 148 15.71 -7.13 -11.28
CA SER A 148 16.21 -7.02 -12.65
C SER A 148 17.19 -8.14 -12.99
N ASP A 149 18.14 -8.45 -12.10
CA ASP A 149 19.10 -9.55 -12.29
C ASP A 149 18.40 -10.90 -12.43
N TYR A 150 17.37 -11.15 -11.61
CA TYR A 150 16.57 -12.37 -11.75
C TYR A 150 15.88 -12.43 -13.11
N MET A 151 15.31 -11.31 -13.59
CA MET A 151 14.71 -11.24 -14.93
C MET A 151 15.74 -11.47 -16.05
N TYR A 152 16.95 -10.95 -15.88
CA TYR A 152 18.06 -11.16 -16.83
C TYR A 152 18.44 -12.63 -16.95
N GLU A 153 18.48 -13.35 -15.83
CA GLU A 153 18.79 -14.79 -15.79
C GLU A 153 17.64 -15.66 -16.34
N THR A 154 16.39 -15.27 -16.12
CA THR A 154 15.21 -16.08 -16.46
C THR A 154 14.66 -15.81 -17.86
N TYR A 155 14.58 -14.55 -18.27
CA TYR A 155 14.05 -14.14 -19.57
C TYR A 155 15.15 -13.85 -20.61
N GLY A 156 16.31 -13.36 -20.14
CA GLY A 156 17.51 -13.14 -20.94
C GLY A 156 17.90 -11.67 -21.07
N HIS A 157 19.05 -11.31 -20.48
CA HIS A 157 19.65 -9.96 -20.54
C HIS A 157 19.73 -9.40 -21.97
N ASP A 158 20.46 -10.07 -22.87
CA ASP A 158 20.64 -9.62 -24.27
C ASP A 158 19.29 -9.36 -24.97
N ARG A 159 18.26 -10.15 -24.65
CA ARG A 159 16.94 -10.00 -25.26
C ARG A 159 16.29 -8.70 -24.78
N MET A 160 16.26 -8.46 -23.48
CA MET A 160 15.71 -7.25 -22.90
C MET A 160 16.48 -6.00 -23.36
N GLU A 161 17.80 -6.04 -23.32
CA GLU A 161 18.64 -4.91 -23.77
C GLU A 161 18.35 -4.56 -25.23
N ASN A 162 18.25 -5.57 -26.11
CA ASN A 162 17.92 -5.35 -27.52
C ASN A 162 16.52 -4.76 -27.74
N ASP A 163 15.54 -5.10 -26.91
CA ASP A 163 14.19 -4.53 -26.99
C ASP A 163 14.16 -3.09 -26.47
N PHE A 164 14.87 -2.79 -25.37
CA PHE A 164 15.09 -1.42 -24.87
C PHE A 164 15.81 -0.52 -25.87
N LEU A 165 16.86 -1.00 -26.53
CA LEU A 165 17.55 -0.26 -27.59
C LEU A 165 16.64 0.10 -28.77
N LYS A 166 15.61 -0.72 -29.05
CA LYS A 166 14.59 -0.38 -30.08
C LYS A 166 13.69 0.75 -29.59
N PHE A 167 13.23 0.70 -28.34
CA PHE A 167 12.47 1.80 -27.73
C PHE A 167 13.27 3.10 -27.69
N ASN A 168 14.57 3.00 -27.47
CA ASN A 168 15.47 4.16 -27.43
C ASN A 168 15.63 4.86 -28.79
N GLY A 169 15.14 4.32 -29.90
CA GLY A 169 15.09 5.04 -31.17
C GLY A 169 16.46 5.54 -31.69
N GLY A 170 17.56 4.91 -31.27
CA GLY A 170 18.94 5.29 -31.60
C GLY A 170 19.67 6.14 -30.56
N PHE A 171 19.02 6.53 -29.46
CA PHE A 171 19.71 7.09 -28.29
C PHE A 171 20.55 6.02 -27.61
N GLN A 172 21.79 6.37 -27.26
CA GLN A 172 22.75 5.46 -26.64
C GLN A 172 22.86 5.75 -25.15
N TYR A 173 22.97 4.69 -24.34
CA TYR A 173 23.35 4.80 -22.94
C TYR A 173 24.69 5.54 -22.77
N GLY A 174 24.84 6.23 -21.64
CA GLY A 174 25.97 7.08 -21.29
C GLY A 174 25.88 8.51 -21.85
N ASN A 175 24.84 8.84 -22.63
CA ASN A 175 24.63 10.18 -23.19
C ASN A 175 23.32 10.78 -22.68
N TRP A 176 23.42 11.79 -21.81
CA TRP A 176 22.29 12.64 -21.42
C TRP A 176 22.30 13.93 -22.27
N GLU A 177 21.42 14.02 -23.26
CA GLU A 177 21.16 15.24 -24.04
C GLU A 177 19.77 15.81 -23.69
N GLU A 178 19.50 17.08 -24.03
CA GLU A 178 18.24 17.81 -23.76
C GLU A 178 16.96 17.18 -24.35
N LYS A 179 17.03 16.00 -24.98
CA LYS A 179 15.88 15.18 -25.38
C LYS A 179 15.68 14.06 -24.37
N SER A 180 15.25 14.47 -23.17
CA SER A 180 15.03 13.64 -21.99
C SER A 180 13.90 12.62 -22.13
N ASP A 181 13.07 12.71 -23.16
CA ASP A 181 11.76 12.03 -23.22
C ASP A 181 11.86 10.50 -23.44
N VAL A 182 13.08 9.97 -23.66
CA VAL A 182 13.36 8.54 -23.82
C VAL A 182 13.65 7.86 -22.48
N PHE A 183 14.26 8.58 -21.55
CA PHE A 183 14.76 8.05 -20.28
C PHE A 183 14.05 8.75 -19.14
N LEU A 184 13.69 8.01 -18.10
CA LEU A 184 12.93 8.61 -16.99
C LEU A 184 13.72 9.72 -16.30
N ASN A 185 15.01 9.49 -16.06
CA ASN A 185 15.89 10.47 -15.46
C ASN A 185 17.34 10.29 -15.95
N LYS A 186 18.24 11.15 -15.47
CA LYS A 186 19.66 11.13 -15.88
C LYS A 186 20.38 9.82 -15.52
N HIS A 187 20.04 9.21 -14.38
CA HIS A 187 20.56 7.91 -13.95
C HIS A 187 20.14 6.81 -14.94
N SER A 188 18.86 6.77 -15.33
CA SER A 188 18.34 5.80 -16.30
C SER A 188 19.05 5.86 -17.66
N ALA A 189 19.60 7.01 -18.04
CA ALA A 189 20.35 7.14 -19.29
C ALA A 189 21.79 6.63 -19.22
N MET A 190 22.29 6.23 -18.04
CA MET A 190 23.69 5.83 -17.85
C MET A 190 23.97 4.41 -18.33
N SER A 191 23.05 3.47 -18.07
CA SER A 191 23.15 2.08 -18.49
C SER A 191 21.77 1.44 -18.68
N PHE A 192 21.72 0.30 -19.36
CA PHE A 192 20.49 -0.48 -19.50
C PHE A 192 20.02 -1.00 -18.14
N GLU A 193 20.96 -1.44 -17.30
CA GLU A 193 20.69 -1.97 -15.97
C GLU A 193 20.07 -0.91 -15.04
N ASP A 194 20.62 0.31 -15.06
CA ASP A 194 20.08 1.44 -14.30
C ASP A 194 18.68 1.84 -14.81
N GLU A 195 18.44 1.75 -16.12
CA GLU A 195 17.13 2.06 -16.67
C GLU A 195 16.04 1.10 -16.21
N VAL A 196 16.31 -0.21 -16.24
CA VAL A 196 15.32 -1.21 -15.80
C VAL A 196 15.04 -1.05 -14.32
N ALA A 197 16.08 -0.89 -13.49
CA ALA A 197 15.93 -0.70 -12.06
C ALA A 197 15.18 0.60 -11.72
N ASP A 198 15.51 1.72 -12.37
CA ASP A 198 14.82 3.00 -12.19
C ASP A 198 13.34 2.89 -12.58
N LEU A 199 13.02 2.21 -13.68
CA LEU A 199 11.62 2.06 -14.11
C LEU A 199 10.81 1.27 -13.08
N ILE A 200 11.33 0.14 -12.60
CA ILE A 200 10.68 -0.66 -11.55
C ILE A 200 10.52 0.18 -10.28
N TRP A 201 11.58 0.85 -9.83
CA TRP A 201 11.56 1.69 -8.63
C TRP A 201 10.50 2.79 -8.73
N TYR A 202 10.47 3.55 -9.81
CA TYR A 202 9.49 4.62 -9.98
C TYR A 202 8.06 4.10 -10.14
N THR A 203 7.85 2.93 -10.74
CA THR A 203 6.50 2.34 -10.79
C THR A 203 5.99 1.92 -9.40
N GLU A 204 6.89 1.51 -8.50
CA GLU A 204 6.52 1.06 -7.15
C GLU A 204 6.36 2.22 -6.15
N VAL A 205 7.13 3.30 -6.32
CA VAL A 205 7.19 4.40 -5.34
C VAL A 205 6.54 5.69 -5.85
N HIS A 206 6.57 5.94 -7.16
CA HIS A 206 6.08 7.17 -7.78
C HIS A 206 5.18 6.95 -9.03
N PRO A 207 4.18 6.05 -8.97
CA PRO A 207 3.29 5.81 -10.11
C PRO A 207 2.57 7.09 -10.57
N GLU A 208 2.30 8.05 -9.66
CA GLU A 208 1.70 9.33 -9.98
C GLU A 208 2.55 10.23 -10.89
N LEU A 209 3.88 10.20 -10.73
CA LEU A 209 4.78 10.96 -11.60
C LEU A 209 4.76 10.38 -13.02
N LEU A 210 4.74 9.05 -13.12
CA LEU A 210 4.67 8.34 -14.40
C LEU A 210 3.32 8.57 -15.08
N ARG A 211 2.22 8.51 -14.34
CA ARG A 211 0.86 8.71 -14.86
C ARG A 211 0.66 10.10 -15.49
N THR A 212 1.32 11.10 -14.93
CA THR A 212 1.17 12.52 -15.32
C THR A 212 2.15 13.01 -16.37
N LEU A 213 3.05 12.14 -16.87
CA LEU A 213 3.93 12.46 -18.01
C LEU A 213 3.13 13.00 -19.20
N ASP A 214 3.60 14.10 -19.80
CA ASP A 214 2.83 14.90 -20.75
C ASP A 214 2.46 14.11 -22.01
N CYS A 215 1.30 14.39 -22.62
CA CYS A 215 0.67 13.51 -23.60
C CYS A 215 1.45 13.30 -24.90
N GLU A 216 2.41 14.17 -25.21
CA GLU A 216 3.34 14.02 -26.33
C GLU A 216 4.61 13.23 -25.94
N GLU A 217 4.95 13.16 -24.65
CA GLU A 217 6.04 12.37 -24.04
C GLU A 217 5.57 10.96 -23.62
N LYS A 218 4.25 10.69 -23.65
CA LYS A 218 3.55 9.44 -23.27
C LYS A 218 3.92 8.17 -24.02
N GLU A 219 4.86 8.18 -24.96
CA GLU A 219 4.97 7.06 -25.88
C GLU A 219 6.09 6.06 -25.58
N ILE A 220 7.19 6.46 -24.93
CA ILE A 220 8.37 5.59 -24.80
C ILE A 220 8.49 5.00 -23.40
N VAL A 221 8.46 5.83 -22.37
CA VAL A 221 8.57 5.36 -20.97
C VAL A 221 7.42 4.41 -20.62
N HIS A 222 6.18 4.76 -20.96
CA HIS A 222 5.03 3.86 -20.74
C HIS A 222 5.12 2.55 -21.53
N LYS A 223 5.62 2.57 -22.77
CA LYS A 223 5.85 1.33 -23.55
C LYS A 223 6.92 0.45 -22.92
N LYS A 224 7.95 1.04 -22.31
CA LYS A 224 8.98 0.29 -21.57
C LYS A 224 8.39 -0.33 -20.30
N ILE A 225 7.55 0.39 -19.57
CA ILE A 225 6.85 -0.13 -18.39
C ILE A 225 5.90 -1.26 -18.78
N GLU A 226 5.10 -1.09 -19.84
CA GLU A 226 4.21 -2.12 -20.37
C GLU A 226 5.00 -3.38 -20.77
N TYR A 227 6.11 -3.20 -21.48
CA TYR A 227 7.03 -4.29 -21.81
C TYR A 227 7.60 -4.97 -20.57
N LEU A 228 8.04 -4.21 -19.56
CA LEU A 228 8.54 -4.79 -18.31
C LEU A 228 7.45 -5.58 -17.58
N ALA A 229 6.20 -5.11 -17.55
CA ALA A 229 5.08 -5.86 -16.98
C ALA A 229 4.84 -7.18 -17.72
N GLU A 230 4.94 -7.20 -19.06
CA GLU A 230 4.87 -8.44 -19.87
C GLU A 230 6.05 -9.39 -19.58
N VAL A 231 7.24 -8.86 -19.28
CA VAL A 231 8.38 -9.68 -18.87
C VAL A 231 8.16 -10.24 -17.47
N PHE A 232 7.62 -9.45 -16.53
CA PHE A 232 7.25 -9.92 -15.19
C PHE A 232 6.28 -11.10 -15.24
N ASP A 233 5.20 -11.01 -16.03
CA ASP A 233 4.24 -12.11 -16.23
C ASP A 233 4.88 -13.40 -16.79
N GLN A 234 6.01 -13.29 -17.49
CA GLN A 234 6.76 -14.44 -17.99
C GLN A 234 7.81 -14.97 -17.00
N CYS A 235 8.29 -14.13 -16.08
CA CYS A 235 9.36 -14.46 -15.14
C CYS A 235 8.84 -14.98 -13.78
N PHE A 236 7.63 -14.59 -13.38
CA PHE A 236 7.08 -14.83 -12.05
C PHE A 236 5.78 -15.61 -12.10
N ASP A 237 5.68 -16.68 -11.31
CA ASP A 237 4.44 -17.46 -11.17
C ASP A 237 3.40 -16.71 -10.33
N SER A 238 3.85 -15.81 -9.45
CA SER A 238 2.99 -14.98 -8.60
C SER A 238 2.39 -13.74 -9.28
N VAL A 239 2.87 -13.40 -10.48
CA VAL A 239 2.33 -12.30 -11.28
C VAL A 239 1.31 -12.87 -12.27
N SER A 240 0.17 -12.18 -12.38
CA SER A 240 -0.87 -12.52 -13.34
C SER A 240 -1.63 -11.26 -13.76
N GLU A 241 -2.56 -11.39 -14.71
CA GLU A 241 -3.50 -10.33 -15.07
C GLU A 241 -4.24 -9.76 -13.84
N ASN A 242 -4.53 -10.60 -12.84
CA ASN A 242 -5.19 -10.18 -11.60
C ASN A 242 -4.28 -9.40 -10.65
N THR A 243 -2.97 -9.37 -10.88
CA THR A 243 -2.04 -8.55 -10.08
C THR A 243 -2.18 -7.08 -10.45
N LYS A 244 -2.63 -6.77 -11.69
CA LYS A 244 -2.72 -5.41 -12.23
C LYS A 244 -1.41 -4.61 -12.07
N LEU A 245 -0.29 -5.28 -12.28
CA LEU A 245 1.05 -4.75 -12.07
C LEU A 245 1.22 -3.37 -12.73
N TRP A 246 1.53 -2.37 -11.90
CA TRP A 246 1.79 -0.97 -12.27
C TRP A 246 0.70 -0.27 -13.07
N MET A 247 -0.55 -0.76 -13.04
CA MET A 247 -1.65 -0.13 -13.77
C MET A 247 -1.83 1.34 -13.39
N ASP A 248 -1.59 1.70 -12.12
CA ASP A 248 -1.64 3.05 -11.59
C ASP A 248 -0.56 4.00 -12.15
N ALA A 249 0.53 3.48 -12.74
CA ALA A 249 1.54 4.28 -13.43
C ALA A 249 1.09 4.79 -14.81
N PHE A 250 -0.05 4.29 -15.33
CA PHE A 250 -0.57 4.67 -16.64
C PHE A 250 -1.72 5.68 -16.52
N PRO A 251 -1.83 6.63 -17.46
CA PRO A 251 -3.01 7.48 -17.58
C PRO A 251 -4.20 6.65 -18.09
N GLN A 252 -5.20 6.42 -17.23
CA GLN A 252 -6.39 5.65 -17.56
C GLN A 252 -7.57 6.59 -17.87
N GLU A 253 -8.59 6.05 -18.53
CA GLU A 253 -9.88 6.71 -18.74
C GLU A 253 -10.97 5.89 -18.03
N PRO A 254 -12.02 6.53 -17.50
CA PRO A 254 -13.08 5.81 -16.80
C PRO A 254 -13.92 4.99 -17.79
N ASP A 255 -14.39 3.82 -17.35
CA ASP A 255 -15.33 3.04 -18.14
C ASP A 255 -16.64 3.78 -18.37
N MET A 256 -17.29 3.48 -19.50
CA MET A 256 -18.58 4.10 -19.88
C MET A 256 -19.66 4.01 -18.79
N TRP A 257 -19.65 2.95 -17.97
CA TRP A 257 -20.63 2.77 -16.90
C TRP A 257 -20.32 3.62 -15.65
N ALA A 258 -19.08 4.10 -15.50
CA ALA A 258 -18.63 4.87 -14.35
C ALA A 258 -18.62 6.39 -14.59
N ILE A 259 -18.55 6.85 -15.84
CA ILE A 259 -18.39 8.27 -16.24
C ILE A 259 -19.34 9.22 -15.49
N ASP A 260 -20.65 8.95 -15.50
CA ASP A 260 -21.63 9.84 -14.88
C ASP A 260 -21.43 9.96 -13.37
N THR A 261 -21.04 8.86 -12.72
CA THR A 261 -20.82 8.85 -11.26
C THR A 261 -19.52 9.57 -10.91
N ILE A 262 -18.45 9.30 -11.65
CA ILE A 262 -17.15 9.94 -11.45
C ILE A 262 -17.28 11.45 -11.67
N THR A 263 -18.00 11.88 -12.70
CA THR A 263 -18.25 13.30 -12.98
C THR A 263 -18.99 13.97 -11.82
N GLN A 264 -19.98 13.30 -11.22
CA GLN A 264 -20.69 13.82 -10.06
C GLN A 264 -19.79 13.93 -8.82
N LEU A 265 -18.96 12.92 -8.55
CA LEU A 265 -18.02 12.97 -7.42
C LEU A 265 -16.94 14.04 -7.60
N LYS A 266 -16.41 14.23 -8.82
CA LYS A 266 -15.48 15.32 -9.16
C LYS A 266 -16.13 16.68 -8.95
N ASN A 267 -17.37 16.87 -9.41
CA ASN A 267 -18.12 18.11 -9.20
C ASN A 267 -18.44 18.40 -7.73
N ALA A 268 -18.50 17.35 -6.90
CA ALA A 268 -18.66 17.46 -5.44
C ALA A 268 -17.32 17.61 -4.70
N SER A 269 -16.19 17.68 -5.42
CA SER A 269 -14.83 17.74 -4.86
C SER A 269 -14.51 16.57 -3.92
N ILE A 270 -15.09 15.39 -4.18
CA ILE A 270 -14.85 14.18 -3.39
C ILE A 270 -13.61 13.43 -3.88
N ILE A 271 -13.37 13.41 -5.19
CA ILE A 271 -12.19 12.80 -5.81
C ILE A 271 -11.06 13.84 -5.82
N PRO A 272 -9.95 13.62 -5.10
CA PRO A 272 -8.78 14.47 -5.16
C PRO A 272 -8.15 14.50 -6.56
N GLU A 273 -7.46 15.60 -6.90
CA GLU A 273 -6.85 15.78 -8.23
C GLU A 273 -5.75 14.76 -8.50
N GLU A 274 -5.02 14.36 -7.46
CA GLU A 274 -3.98 13.34 -7.51
C GLU A 274 -4.52 11.95 -7.94
N PHE A 275 -5.83 11.71 -7.82
CA PHE A 275 -6.46 10.46 -8.27
C PHE A 275 -6.95 10.52 -9.72
N GLU A 276 -6.74 11.63 -10.41
CA GLU A 276 -7.03 11.73 -11.84
C GLU A 276 -6.22 10.68 -12.62
N GLY A 277 -6.90 10.00 -13.54
CA GLY A 277 -6.30 8.91 -14.32
C GLY A 277 -6.17 7.58 -13.58
N MET A 278 -6.67 7.46 -12.34
CA MET A 278 -6.76 6.17 -11.63
C MET A 278 -8.19 5.64 -11.63
N TYR A 279 -8.43 4.56 -12.37
CA TYR A 279 -9.74 3.96 -12.54
C TYR A 279 -9.71 2.44 -12.36
N ASP A 280 -9.00 1.73 -13.23
CA ASP A 280 -8.85 0.27 -13.21
C ASP A 280 -7.80 -0.24 -12.23
N ALA A 281 -6.88 0.60 -11.76
CA ALA A 281 -5.95 0.22 -10.70
C ALA A 281 -6.67 -0.21 -9.41
N TYR A 282 -6.07 -1.11 -8.63
CA TYR A 282 -6.56 -1.42 -7.30
C TYR A 282 -6.34 -0.24 -6.36
N ILE A 283 -7.31 0.00 -5.48
CA ILE A 283 -7.21 1.08 -4.51
C ILE A 283 -6.56 0.58 -3.22
N THR A 284 -5.57 1.32 -2.74
CA THR A 284 -4.95 1.08 -1.42
C THR A 284 -5.91 1.44 -0.30
N LYS A 285 -5.73 0.86 0.89
CA LYS A 285 -6.52 1.17 2.08
C LYS A 285 -6.45 2.67 2.41
N GLU A 286 -5.27 3.28 2.32
CA GLU A 286 -5.09 4.72 2.54
C GLU A 286 -5.93 5.59 1.60
N ASN A 287 -5.88 5.29 0.30
CA ASN A 287 -6.62 6.05 -0.71
C ASN A 287 -8.13 5.81 -0.57
N PHE A 288 -8.54 4.59 -0.22
CA PHE A 288 -9.93 4.28 0.10
C PHE A 288 -10.43 5.09 1.30
N TYR A 289 -9.68 5.14 2.40
CA TYR A 289 -10.07 5.92 3.58
C TYR A 289 -10.14 7.40 3.27
N THR A 290 -9.21 7.94 2.50
CA THR A 290 -9.24 9.33 2.05
C THR A 290 -10.56 9.65 1.34
N LEU A 291 -10.98 8.81 0.39
CA LEU A 291 -12.24 9.01 -0.32
C LEU A 291 -13.48 8.84 0.56
N VAL A 292 -13.48 7.85 1.47
CA VAL A 292 -14.57 7.65 2.42
C VAL A 292 -14.73 8.90 3.30
N MET A 293 -13.63 9.42 3.82
CA MET A 293 -13.64 10.64 4.64
C MET A 293 -14.18 11.83 3.85
N ASN A 294 -13.76 12.01 2.59
CA ASN A 294 -14.30 13.06 1.73
C ASN A 294 -15.82 12.93 1.54
N VAL A 295 -16.35 11.72 1.33
CA VAL A 295 -17.81 11.47 1.24
C VAL A 295 -18.52 11.84 2.53
N VAL A 296 -18.04 11.32 3.66
CA VAL A 296 -18.71 11.49 4.96
C VAL A 296 -18.64 12.95 5.42
N GLU A 297 -17.49 13.61 5.28
CA GLU A 297 -17.33 15.04 5.57
C GLU A 297 -18.21 15.91 4.64
N SER A 298 -18.28 15.58 3.35
CA SER A 298 -19.13 16.29 2.39
C SER A 298 -20.62 16.15 2.72
N LYS A 299 -21.04 15.01 3.27
CA LYS A 299 -22.45 14.75 3.60
C LYS A 299 -22.90 15.23 4.96
N LEU A 300 -22.17 14.86 6.00
CA LEU A 300 -22.55 15.14 7.38
C LEU A 300 -21.99 16.49 7.85
N GLY A 301 -20.90 16.95 7.23
CA GLY A 301 -20.11 18.07 7.73
C GLY A 301 -19.12 17.63 8.81
N LYS A 302 -18.05 18.41 8.96
CA LYS A 302 -16.92 18.09 9.86
C LYS A 302 -17.33 17.95 11.33
N GLU A 303 -18.21 18.82 11.82
CA GLU A 303 -18.63 18.79 13.23
C GLU A 303 -19.45 17.54 13.56
N GLU A 304 -20.37 17.15 12.67
CA GLU A 304 -21.21 15.97 12.88
C GLU A 304 -20.38 14.68 12.78
N LEU A 305 -19.44 14.60 11.84
CA LEU A 305 -18.46 13.53 11.77
C LEU A 305 -17.68 13.41 13.09
N SER A 306 -17.07 14.49 13.58
CA SER A 306 -16.28 14.45 14.81
C SER A 306 -17.11 14.00 16.01
N ASN A 307 -18.37 14.42 16.10
CA ASN A 307 -19.27 14.00 17.17
C ASN A 307 -19.69 12.53 17.05
N ASN A 308 -20.02 12.06 15.85
CA ASN A 308 -20.50 10.70 15.63
C ASN A 308 -19.43 9.63 15.88
N PHE A 309 -18.17 9.96 15.61
CA PHE A 309 -17.04 9.04 15.79
C PHE A 309 -16.14 9.41 16.98
N ASN A 310 -16.51 10.40 17.79
CA ASN A 310 -15.70 10.92 18.91
C ASN A 310 -14.25 11.24 18.48
N LEU A 311 -14.07 11.90 17.33
CA LEU A 311 -12.75 12.25 16.83
C LEU A 311 -12.14 13.36 17.69
N TYR A 312 -10.96 13.10 18.26
CA TYR A 312 -10.19 14.11 18.98
C TYR A 312 -9.12 14.67 18.04
N MET A 313 -9.22 15.96 17.72
CA MET A 313 -8.13 16.70 17.09
C MET A 313 -7.02 16.87 18.13
N GLN A 314 -5.82 16.34 17.88
CA GLN A 314 -4.67 16.58 18.75
C GLN A 314 -4.18 18.02 18.61
N GLU A 315 -3.58 18.55 19.68
CA GLU A 315 -2.98 19.88 19.67
C GLU A 315 -1.69 19.85 18.82
N GLU A 316 -1.60 20.71 17.81
CA GLU A 316 -0.38 20.94 17.05
C GLU A 316 0.73 21.47 17.98
N TYR A 317 1.93 20.89 17.90
CA TYR A 317 3.11 21.37 18.60
C TYR A 317 4.14 21.90 17.61
N VAL A 318 4.75 23.03 17.94
CA VAL A 318 5.80 23.63 17.11
C VAL A 318 7.09 22.81 17.23
N SER A 319 7.58 22.28 16.10
CA SER A 319 8.87 21.58 15.97
C SER A 319 9.85 22.34 15.09
N LEU A 320 11.14 22.00 15.20
CA LEU A 320 12.24 22.60 14.43
C LEU A 320 12.90 21.50 13.59
N ASP A 321 12.95 21.71 12.28
CA ASP A 321 13.78 20.93 11.35
C ASP A 321 15.26 21.27 11.66
N PRO A 322 16.05 20.32 12.16
CA PRO A 322 17.42 20.59 12.58
C PRO A 322 18.39 20.70 11.39
N VAL A 323 18.00 20.22 10.20
CA VAL A 323 18.83 20.23 8.99
C VAL A 323 18.61 21.52 8.20
N LYS A 324 17.36 21.95 8.09
CA LYS A 324 16.98 23.17 7.37
C LYS A 324 16.87 24.40 8.27
N GLY A 325 16.75 24.20 9.59
CA GLY A 325 16.49 25.28 10.56
C GLY A 325 15.08 25.84 10.48
N GLU A 326 14.15 25.12 9.84
CA GLU A 326 12.78 25.56 9.58
C GLU A 326 11.87 25.16 10.74
N ILE A 327 10.94 26.03 11.11
CA ILE A 327 9.92 25.73 12.11
C ILE A 327 8.75 25.06 11.38
N PHE A 328 8.36 23.86 11.78
CA PHE A 328 7.19 23.16 11.24
C PHE A 328 6.24 22.75 12.37
N MET A 329 4.94 22.62 12.06
CA MET A 329 3.98 22.06 13.01
C MET A 329 4.11 20.53 13.00
N ASN A 330 4.38 19.95 14.17
CA ASN A 330 4.33 18.52 14.42
C ASN A 330 2.97 18.20 15.05
N ASP A 331 2.28 17.24 14.48
CA ASP A 331 0.90 16.86 14.79
C ASP A 331 0.76 16.03 16.08
N GLY A 332 1.83 15.86 16.87
CA GLY A 332 1.74 15.26 18.21
C GLY A 332 1.51 13.75 18.21
N MET A 333 1.65 13.10 17.05
CA MET A 333 1.47 11.65 16.83
C MET A 333 2.48 10.72 17.54
N ALA A 334 3.11 11.16 18.62
CA ALA A 334 4.13 10.43 19.36
C ALA A 334 3.64 9.09 19.99
N VAL A 335 2.32 8.83 20.01
CA VAL A 335 1.75 7.59 20.59
C VAL A 335 1.54 6.49 19.54
N LEU A 336 1.55 6.81 18.24
CA LEU A 336 1.42 5.84 17.13
C LEU A 336 2.68 5.80 16.23
N ASP A 337 3.72 6.52 16.67
CA ASP A 337 4.85 7.04 15.89
C ASP A 337 5.70 5.98 15.16
N ARG A 338 5.72 4.73 15.64
CA ARG A 338 6.51 3.66 15.00
C ARG A 338 5.76 2.85 13.95
N SER A 339 4.44 3.00 13.80
CA SER A 339 3.63 2.09 12.94
C SER A 339 2.95 2.76 11.74
N MET A 340 3.09 4.08 11.58
CA MET A 340 2.41 4.87 10.55
C MET A 340 3.41 5.63 9.66
N LEU A 341 4.24 4.89 8.93
CA LEU A 341 4.99 5.43 7.78
C LEU A 341 4.05 5.52 6.55
N CYS A 342 3.04 6.38 6.61
CA CYS A 342 2.06 6.61 5.54
C CYS A 342 2.12 8.05 5.03
N SER A 343 1.63 8.28 3.81
CA SER A 343 1.69 9.60 3.18
C SER A 343 0.67 10.59 3.80
N ASN A 344 -0.47 10.09 4.27
CA ASN A 344 -1.59 10.85 4.82
C ASN A 344 -1.91 10.44 6.26
N LYS A 345 -0.99 10.78 7.17
CA LYS A 345 -1.08 10.46 8.61
C LYS A 345 -2.40 10.88 9.24
N GLU A 346 -2.90 12.08 8.91
CA GLU A 346 -4.16 12.59 9.47
C GLU A 346 -5.36 11.67 9.12
N VAL A 347 -5.49 11.25 7.86
CA VAL A 347 -6.59 10.37 7.43
C VAL A 347 -6.46 8.98 8.07
N ILE A 348 -5.26 8.41 8.10
CA ILE A 348 -5.02 7.10 8.72
C ILE A 348 -5.33 7.14 10.22
N TYR A 349 -4.96 8.22 10.90
CA TYR A 349 -5.28 8.40 12.31
C TYR A 349 -6.78 8.58 12.56
N LYS A 350 -7.49 9.34 11.72
CA LYS A 350 -8.96 9.42 11.80
C LYS A 350 -9.59 8.05 11.57
N ALA A 351 -9.15 7.31 10.55
CA ALA A 351 -9.63 5.95 10.28
C ALA A 351 -9.38 5.01 11.49
N TYR A 352 -8.22 5.14 12.14
CA TYR A 352 -7.92 4.44 13.38
C TYR A 352 -8.87 4.83 14.53
N GLN A 353 -9.10 6.12 14.76
CA GLN A 353 -10.06 6.60 15.77
C GLN A 353 -11.48 6.13 15.50
N MET A 354 -11.85 5.98 14.22
CA MET A 354 -13.14 5.42 13.78
C MET A 354 -13.22 3.89 13.92
N GLY A 355 -12.13 3.22 14.31
CA GLY A 355 -12.07 1.77 14.45
C GLY A 355 -12.08 1.03 13.10
N PHE A 356 -11.74 1.71 12.00
CA PHE A 356 -11.62 1.10 10.68
C PHE A 356 -10.37 0.25 10.50
N LEU A 357 -9.37 0.53 11.32
CA LEU A 357 -8.08 -0.14 11.32
C LEU A 357 -7.97 -1.10 12.50
N GLY A 358 -7.53 -2.33 12.22
CA GLY A 358 -7.30 -3.37 13.23
C GLY A 358 -6.13 -3.03 14.17
N HIS A 359 -6.11 -3.65 15.35
CA HIS A 359 -5.04 -3.50 16.35
C HIS A 359 -4.10 -4.72 16.41
N GLU A 360 -4.31 -5.75 15.58
CA GLU A 360 -3.55 -7.00 15.67
C GLU A 360 -2.17 -6.85 15.02
N GLY A 361 -1.17 -6.57 15.86
CA GLY A 361 0.19 -7.14 15.84
C GLY A 361 1.14 -6.80 14.68
N ALA A 362 0.65 -6.58 13.48
CA ALA A 362 1.46 -6.42 12.27
C ALA A 362 1.03 -5.16 11.50
N GLY A 363 1.21 -4.01 12.14
CA GLY A 363 1.12 -2.71 11.48
C GLY A 363 -0.27 -2.31 10.98
N LEU A 364 -0.38 -1.02 10.69
CA LEU A 364 -1.40 -0.52 9.79
C LEU A 364 -0.82 -0.74 8.39
N GLU A 365 -1.59 -1.35 7.48
CA GLU A 365 -1.14 -1.64 6.12
C GLU A 365 -1.78 -0.66 5.12
N PRO A 366 -1.45 0.64 5.18
CA PRO A 366 -2.08 1.68 4.37
C PRO A 366 -1.89 1.43 2.86
N ASP A 367 -0.75 0.85 2.49
CA ASP A 367 -0.36 0.58 1.10
C ASP A 367 -1.00 -0.70 0.54
N SER A 368 -1.54 -1.59 1.39
CA SER A 368 -2.23 -2.80 0.93
C SER A 368 -3.54 -2.45 0.22
N TYR A 369 -3.94 -3.27 -0.75
CA TYR A 369 -5.21 -3.09 -1.46
C TYR A 369 -6.41 -3.44 -0.58
N ILE A 370 -7.50 -2.68 -0.74
CA ILE A 370 -8.74 -2.96 0.00
C ILE A 370 -9.57 -4.06 -0.66
N THR A 371 -9.98 -5.05 0.12
CA THR A 371 -10.90 -6.09 -0.33
C THR A 371 -12.36 -5.62 -0.28
N ARG A 372 -13.20 -6.28 -1.07
CA ARG A 372 -14.65 -6.02 -1.10
C ARG A 372 -15.33 -6.28 0.25
N LEU A 373 -14.84 -7.26 1.02
CA LEU A 373 -15.33 -7.53 2.38
C LEU A 373 -14.96 -6.40 3.36
N GLU A 374 -13.72 -5.91 3.32
CA GLU A 374 -13.29 -4.77 4.14
C GLU A 374 -14.12 -3.52 3.83
N ALA A 375 -14.33 -3.21 2.55
CA ALA A 375 -15.20 -2.11 2.14
C ALA A 375 -16.64 -2.27 2.67
N ALA A 376 -17.22 -3.47 2.58
CA ALA A 376 -18.57 -3.76 3.09
C ALA A 376 -18.69 -3.55 4.61
N LYS A 377 -17.70 -4.02 5.38
CA LYS A 377 -17.62 -3.81 6.84
C LYS A 377 -17.59 -2.32 7.16
N MET A 378 -16.76 -1.56 6.46
CA MET A 378 -16.64 -0.12 6.67
C MET A 378 -17.95 0.62 6.40
N PHE A 379 -18.59 0.35 5.26
CA PHE A 379 -19.86 1.00 4.93
C PHE A 379 -20.98 0.67 5.92
N ALA A 380 -21.03 -0.58 6.39
CA ALA A 380 -21.97 -0.97 7.44
C ALA A 380 -21.70 -0.21 8.75
N TYR A 381 -20.44 -0.05 9.14
CA TYR A 381 -20.09 0.70 10.35
C TYR A 381 -20.47 2.18 10.24
N ILE A 382 -20.16 2.82 9.11
CA ILE A 382 -20.56 4.22 8.85
C ILE A 382 -22.08 4.36 8.90
N ALA A 383 -22.81 3.44 8.26
CA ALA A 383 -24.26 3.45 8.29
C ALA A 383 -24.81 3.30 9.72
N ASN A 384 -24.22 2.39 10.51
CA ASN A 384 -24.59 2.17 11.91
C ASN A 384 -24.31 3.40 12.79
N SER A 385 -23.20 4.12 12.55
CA SER A 385 -22.88 5.34 13.29
C SER A 385 -23.89 6.46 13.02
N GLN A 386 -24.58 6.40 11.87
CA GLN A 386 -25.72 7.28 11.54
C GLN A 386 -27.07 6.74 12.03
N GLY A 387 -27.06 5.70 12.88
CA GLY A 387 -28.26 5.13 13.50
C GLY A 387 -29.04 4.15 12.61
N MET A 388 -28.46 3.71 11.48
CA MET A 388 -29.08 2.65 10.68
C MET A 388 -28.95 1.29 11.37
N ASP A 389 -30.02 0.50 11.35
CA ASP A 389 -29.99 -0.88 11.84
C ASP A 389 -29.26 -1.79 10.85
N ILE A 390 -28.02 -2.16 11.16
CA ILE A 390 -27.23 -3.06 10.32
C ILE A 390 -27.72 -4.51 10.31
N SER A 391 -28.70 -4.85 11.14
CA SER A 391 -29.37 -6.16 11.09
C SER A 391 -30.54 -6.20 10.09
N ASP A 392 -30.90 -5.06 9.52
CA ASP A 392 -31.92 -4.95 8.47
C ASP A 392 -31.33 -5.30 7.09
N TYR A 393 -31.13 -6.61 6.87
CA TYR A 393 -30.64 -7.19 5.63
C TYR A 393 -31.46 -8.41 5.19
N GLU A 394 -31.42 -8.69 3.88
CA GLU A 394 -31.87 -9.96 3.32
C GLU A 394 -30.67 -10.89 3.15
N VAL A 395 -30.82 -12.17 3.54
CA VAL A 395 -29.79 -13.18 3.27
C VAL A 395 -29.81 -13.52 1.78
N ILE A 396 -28.72 -13.19 1.10
CA ILE A 396 -28.54 -13.45 -0.33
C ILE A 396 -27.67 -14.69 -0.49
N ASN A 397 -28.09 -15.62 -1.35
CA ASN A 397 -27.36 -16.87 -1.58
C ASN A 397 -26.17 -16.65 -2.52
N TYR A 398 -25.11 -16.03 -2.01
CA TYR A 398 -23.82 -16.01 -2.69
C TYR A 398 -23.13 -17.37 -2.56
N THR A 399 -22.46 -17.82 -3.63
CA THR A 399 -21.81 -19.14 -3.71
C THR A 399 -20.34 -19.15 -3.30
N ASP A 400 -19.78 -17.96 -3.03
CA ASP A 400 -18.34 -17.73 -2.81
C ASP A 400 -18.04 -17.07 -1.46
N ILE A 401 -18.96 -17.18 -0.50
CA ILE A 401 -18.80 -16.65 0.86
C ILE A 401 -18.73 -17.75 1.92
N ASP A 402 -18.57 -19.01 1.52
CA ASP A 402 -18.53 -20.16 2.45
C ASP A 402 -17.33 -20.07 3.40
N ASP A 403 -16.18 -19.61 2.91
CA ASP A 403 -14.94 -19.42 3.69
C ASP A 403 -14.91 -18.12 4.49
N VAL A 404 -15.90 -17.24 4.31
CA VAL A 404 -16.05 -16.02 5.12
C VAL A 404 -16.56 -16.41 6.51
N GLN A 405 -15.96 -15.82 7.55
CA GLN A 405 -16.41 -16.05 8.93
C GLN A 405 -17.90 -15.72 9.09
N ASP A 406 -18.64 -16.54 9.83
CA ASP A 406 -20.09 -16.37 10.00
C ASP A 406 -20.47 -15.02 10.63
N SER A 407 -19.59 -14.46 11.47
CA SER A 407 -19.71 -13.13 12.07
C SER A 407 -19.63 -12.00 11.04
N GLU A 408 -19.02 -12.23 9.87
CA GLU A 408 -18.74 -11.21 8.86
C GLU A 408 -19.72 -11.22 7.69
N LYS A 409 -20.39 -12.36 7.45
CA LYS A 409 -21.46 -12.50 6.44
C LYS A 409 -22.58 -11.44 6.57
N PRO A 410 -23.01 -11.00 7.77
CA PRO A 410 -24.00 -9.93 7.90
C PRO A 410 -23.60 -8.62 7.19
N PHE A 411 -22.32 -8.25 7.18
CA PHE A 411 -21.87 -7.02 6.51
C PHE A 411 -22.01 -7.10 4.99
N ILE A 412 -21.71 -8.28 4.41
CA ILE A 412 -21.94 -8.58 3.01
C ILE A 412 -23.42 -8.41 2.66
N TYR A 413 -24.30 -9.04 3.44
CA TYR A 413 -25.74 -8.99 3.21
C TYR A 413 -26.30 -7.58 3.37
N PHE A 414 -25.85 -6.83 4.38
CA PHE A 414 -26.23 -5.44 4.58
C PHE A 414 -25.83 -4.58 3.38
N ALA A 415 -24.55 -4.59 2.98
CA ALA A 415 -24.05 -3.77 1.88
C ALA A 415 -24.78 -4.08 0.56
N ALA A 416 -25.09 -5.36 0.32
CA ALA A 416 -25.87 -5.79 -0.84
C ALA A 416 -27.35 -5.39 -0.77
N THR A 417 -28.00 -5.53 0.39
CA THR A 417 -29.40 -5.16 0.60
C THR A 417 -29.61 -3.65 0.43
N LYS A 418 -28.70 -2.83 0.98
CA LYS A 418 -28.72 -1.37 0.81
C LYS A 418 -28.22 -0.93 -0.55
N GLY A 419 -27.75 -1.87 -1.38
CA GLY A 419 -27.32 -1.64 -2.75
C GLY A 419 -26.01 -0.87 -2.88
N ILE A 420 -25.25 -0.69 -1.79
CA ILE A 420 -23.94 -0.02 -1.74
C ILE A 420 -22.95 -0.83 -2.58
N LEU A 421 -22.79 -2.10 -2.22
CA LEU A 421 -21.90 -3.04 -2.89
C LEU A 421 -22.70 -4.27 -3.33
N LYS A 422 -22.73 -4.53 -4.64
CA LYS A 422 -23.47 -5.65 -5.23
C LYS A 422 -22.50 -6.72 -5.72
N GLY A 423 -22.91 -7.97 -5.61
CA GLY A 423 -22.20 -9.09 -6.22
C GLY A 423 -22.37 -9.15 -7.74
N TYR A 424 -21.53 -9.96 -8.37
CA TYR A 424 -21.56 -10.35 -9.77
C TYR A 424 -22.42 -11.61 -9.94
N GLY A 425 -23.74 -11.40 -10.03
CA GLY A 425 -24.69 -12.52 -10.06
C GLY A 425 -24.72 -13.25 -8.71
N TYR A 426 -24.28 -14.50 -8.68
CA TYR A 426 -24.22 -15.33 -7.47
C TYR A 426 -22.88 -15.24 -6.72
N ASN A 427 -21.94 -14.41 -7.18
CA ASN A 427 -20.64 -14.25 -6.53
C ASN A 427 -20.52 -12.85 -5.92
N PHE A 428 -20.18 -12.77 -4.63
CA PHE A 428 -19.89 -11.50 -3.99
C PHE A 428 -18.44 -11.05 -4.20
N ASN A 429 -17.53 -12.02 -4.34
CA ASN A 429 -16.08 -11.93 -4.39
C ASN A 429 -15.50 -11.22 -3.15
N PRO A 430 -15.65 -11.79 -1.93
CA PRO A 430 -15.30 -11.10 -0.68
C PRO A 430 -13.81 -10.73 -0.58
N ASN A 431 -12.93 -11.60 -1.08
CA ASN A 431 -11.48 -11.43 -1.00
C ASN A 431 -10.90 -10.71 -2.22
N GLY A 432 -11.71 -10.39 -3.23
CA GLY A 432 -11.27 -9.62 -4.38
C GLY A 432 -11.00 -8.17 -4.01
N TYR A 433 -9.94 -7.59 -4.57
CA TYR A 433 -9.61 -6.18 -4.40
C TYR A 433 -10.55 -5.27 -5.18
N CYS A 434 -10.79 -4.08 -4.62
CA CYS A 434 -11.60 -3.04 -5.26
C CYS A 434 -10.74 -2.21 -6.20
N THR A 435 -11.27 -1.86 -7.38
CA THR A 435 -10.66 -0.81 -8.21
C THR A 435 -11.09 0.59 -7.75
N TYR A 436 -10.38 1.62 -8.21
CA TYR A 436 -10.79 3.01 -8.00
C TYR A 436 -12.20 3.27 -8.56
N GLN A 437 -12.49 2.84 -9.79
CA GLN A 437 -13.80 3.09 -10.40
C GLN A 437 -14.95 2.34 -9.72
N GLU A 438 -14.73 1.10 -9.27
CA GLU A 438 -15.70 0.38 -8.43
C GLU A 438 -15.94 1.16 -7.13
N THR A 439 -14.87 1.67 -6.52
CA THR A 439 -14.92 2.44 -5.28
C THR A 439 -15.71 3.73 -5.45
N TYR A 440 -15.51 4.47 -6.54
CA TYR A 440 -16.31 5.66 -6.84
C TYR A 440 -17.82 5.36 -6.92
N ILE A 441 -18.21 4.21 -7.49
CA ILE A 441 -19.64 3.82 -7.47
C ILE A 441 -20.13 3.51 -6.05
N MET A 442 -19.36 2.74 -5.28
CA MET A 442 -19.71 2.41 -3.90
C MET A 442 -19.88 3.67 -3.06
N LEU A 443 -18.96 4.62 -3.21
CA LEU A 443 -18.96 5.91 -2.52
C LEU A 443 -20.14 6.78 -2.89
N MET A 444 -20.51 6.86 -4.17
CA MET A 444 -21.72 7.59 -4.57
C MET A 444 -23.00 6.95 -4.01
N ARG A 445 -23.04 5.63 -3.89
CA ARG A 445 -24.19 4.93 -3.28
C ARG A 445 -24.25 5.17 -1.78
N LEU A 446 -23.11 5.16 -1.10
CA LEU A 446 -23.01 5.59 0.30
C LEU A 446 -23.45 7.04 0.45
N TYR A 447 -22.93 7.94 -0.39
CA TYR A 447 -23.29 9.36 -0.42
C TYR A 447 -24.80 9.56 -0.57
N ASN A 448 -25.50 8.74 -1.35
CA ASN A 448 -26.96 8.84 -1.49
C ASN A 448 -27.74 8.14 -0.36
N LEU A 449 -27.09 7.26 0.40
CA LEU A 449 -27.69 6.55 1.54
C LEU A 449 -27.63 7.39 2.82
N LEU A 450 -26.56 8.16 3.00
CA LEU A 450 -26.39 9.18 4.05
C LEU A 450 -27.22 10.42 3.72
#